data_AF-A0A2W5SD36-F1
#
_entry.id   AF-A0A2W5SD36-F1
#
_cell.length_a   1.000
_cell.length_b   1.000
_cell.length_c   1.000
_cell.angle_alpha   90.00
_cell.angle_beta   90.00
_cell.angle_gamma   90.00
#
_symmetry.space_group_name_H-M   'P 1'
#
loop_
_entity.id
_entity.type
_entity.pdbx_description
1 polymer ?
#
loop_
_entity_poly.entity_id
_entity_poly.type
_entity_poly.pdbx_seq_one_letter_code
_entity_poly.pdbx_strand_id
1 'polypeptide(L)'
;MTYVGALTFIHTALSFVAIGYGILAVAALFHAERDLRWRRPFLITAILTSVTGYLFPFTGITPAFATGIVALIVLATVLIALRSLPAAWARWVYVGGMVISLYLLVFVLIAQAFLKLPALNRLAPTGTEPAFGIAQAIGLLVFVVIGITALRAYGRGSALVQR
;
A
#
# COMPACT_ATOMS: atom_id res chain seq x y z
N MET A 1 -18.25 -23.05 -3.59
CA MET A 1 -17.86 -21.77 -2.96
C MET A 1 -18.89 -20.71 -3.29
N THR A 2 -19.29 -19.85 -2.36
CA THR A 2 -20.09 -18.66 -2.71
C THR A 2 -19.22 -17.66 -3.46
N TYR A 3 -19.81 -16.75 -4.24
CA TYR A 3 -19.04 -15.71 -4.96
C TYR A 3 -18.24 -14.85 -3.97
N VAL A 4 -18.83 -14.53 -2.80
CA VAL A 4 -18.17 -13.77 -1.72
C VAL A 4 -16.95 -14.53 -1.20
N GLY A 5 -17.05 -15.86 -1.00
CA GLY A 5 -15.92 -16.67 -0.57
C GLY A 5 -14.79 -16.69 -1.60
N ALA A 6 -15.12 -16.90 -2.87
CA ALA A 6 -14.15 -16.87 -3.97
C ALA A 6 -13.45 -15.50 -4.07
N LEU A 7 -14.24 -14.42 -4.01
CA LEU A 7 -13.75 -13.05 -4.04
C LEU A 7 -12.86 -12.75 -2.84
N THR A 8 -13.25 -13.18 -1.62
CA THR A 8 -12.43 -13.03 -0.40
C THR A 8 -11.07 -13.68 -0.57
N PHE A 9 -11.02 -14.92 -1.09
CA PHE A 9 -9.78 -15.62 -1.33
C PHE A 9 -8.90 -14.88 -2.36
N ILE A 10 -9.46 -14.55 -3.52
CA ILE A 10 -8.73 -13.87 -4.61
C ILE A 10 -8.21 -12.51 -4.14
N HIS A 11 -9.05 -11.67 -3.54
CA HIS A 11 -8.69 -10.34 -3.04
C HIS A 11 -7.58 -10.43 -1.97
N THR A 12 -7.69 -11.39 -1.05
CA THR A 12 -6.68 -11.60 0.00
C THR A 12 -5.36 -12.08 -0.58
N ALA A 13 -5.38 -13.05 -1.50
CA ALA A 13 -4.18 -13.52 -2.18
C ALA A 13 -3.48 -12.41 -2.97
N LEU A 14 -4.24 -11.61 -3.72
CA LEU A 14 -3.73 -10.42 -4.42
C LEU A 14 -3.11 -9.42 -3.43
N SER A 15 -3.73 -9.20 -2.27
CA SER A 15 -3.19 -8.30 -1.24
C SER A 15 -1.83 -8.76 -0.74
N PHE A 16 -1.66 -10.06 -0.45
CA PHE A 16 -0.38 -10.62 -0.01
C PHE A 16 0.70 -10.51 -1.09
N VAL A 17 0.35 -10.80 -2.34
CA VAL A 17 1.27 -10.64 -3.47
C VAL A 17 1.67 -9.17 -3.65
N ALA A 18 0.71 -8.25 -3.56
CA ALA A 18 0.95 -6.81 -3.64
C ALA A 18 1.86 -6.32 -2.50
N ILE A 19 1.66 -6.78 -1.27
CA ILE A 19 2.53 -6.44 -0.14
C ILE A 19 3.95 -6.96 -0.37
N GLY A 20 4.10 -8.22 -0.80
CA GLY A 20 5.41 -8.81 -1.09
C GLY A 20 6.19 -8.04 -2.15
N TYR A 21 5.58 -7.76 -3.31
CA TYR A 21 6.20 -6.95 -4.34
C TYR A 21 6.40 -5.50 -3.93
N GLY A 22 5.49 -4.94 -3.13
CA GLY A 22 5.59 -3.57 -2.64
C GLY A 22 6.79 -3.38 -1.72
N ILE A 23 7.08 -4.34 -0.84
CA ILE A 23 8.29 -4.32 0.01
C ILE A 23 9.54 -4.24 -0.87
N LEU A 24 9.65 -5.11 -1.88
CA LEU A 24 10.78 -5.11 -2.81
C LEU A 24 10.85 -3.84 -3.66
N ALA A 25 9.70 -3.33 -4.11
CA ALA A 25 9.63 -2.12 -4.92
C ALA A 25 10.01 -0.87 -4.11
N VAL A 26 9.62 -0.78 -2.84
CA VAL A 26 10.04 0.29 -1.93
C VAL A 26 11.52 0.17 -1.57
N ALA A 27 12.03 -1.05 -1.33
CA ALA A 27 13.46 -1.28 -1.10
C ALA A 27 14.33 -0.83 -2.30
N ALA A 28 13.86 -1.05 -3.53
CA ALA A 28 14.53 -0.59 -4.75
C ALA A 28 14.64 0.95 -4.82
N LEU A 29 13.73 1.71 -4.20
CA LEU A 29 13.79 3.17 -4.18
C LEU A 29 15.04 3.70 -3.46
N PHE A 30 15.56 2.98 -2.47
CA PHE A 30 16.77 3.37 -1.73
C PHE A 30 18.04 3.35 -2.59
N HIS A 31 18.04 2.55 -3.65
CA HIS A 31 19.15 2.44 -4.59
C HIS A 31 18.92 3.26 -5.87
N ALA A 32 17.84 4.07 -5.90
CA ALA A 32 17.36 4.75 -7.10
C ALA A 32 17.17 3.81 -8.31
N GLU A 33 16.91 2.52 -8.04
CA GLU A 33 16.70 1.54 -9.09
C GLU A 33 15.44 1.87 -9.89
N ARG A 34 15.60 1.93 -11.21
CA ARG A 34 14.48 2.17 -12.14
C ARG A 34 13.89 0.88 -12.68
N ASP A 35 14.40 -0.27 -12.25
CA ASP A 35 13.99 -1.57 -12.76
C ASP A 35 12.48 -1.79 -12.54
N LEU A 36 11.86 -2.37 -13.56
CA LEU A 36 10.45 -2.68 -13.63
C LEU A 36 10.12 -3.98 -12.88
N ARG A 37 11.13 -4.81 -12.60
CA ARG A 37 11.00 -6.15 -12.00
C ARG A 37 10.11 -6.20 -10.76
N TRP A 38 10.22 -5.21 -9.87
CA TRP A 38 9.43 -5.16 -8.63
C TRP A 38 8.29 -4.14 -8.71
N ARG A 39 8.54 -2.99 -9.38
CA ARG A 39 7.55 -1.91 -9.52
C ARG A 39 6.30 -2.36 -10.28
N ARG A 40 6.45 -2.99 -11.45
CA ARG A 40 5.31 -3.38 -12.29
C ARG A 40 4.38 -4.35 -11.57
N PRO A 41 4.85 -5.50 -11.04
CA PRO A 41 3.94 -6.43 -10.38
C PRO A 41 3.32 -5.81 -9.13
N PHE A 42 4.03 -4.97 -8.37
CA PHE A 42 3.44 -4.22 -7.25
C PHE A 42 2.26 -3.36 -7.69
N LEU A 43 2.46 -2.47 -8.68
CA LEU A 43 1.40 -1.56 -9.13
C LEU A 43 0.20 -2.31 -9.69
N ILE A 44 0.44 -3.35 -10.51
CA ILE A 44 -0.64 -4.17 -11.08
C ILE A 44 -1.45 -4.84 -9.95
N THR A 45 -0.78 -5.49 -9.02
CA THR A 45 -1.47 -6.25 -7.95
C THR A 45 -2.11 -5.33 -6.92
N ALA A 46 -1.54 -4.16 -6.63
CA ALA A 46 -2.16 -3.13 -5.78
C ALA A 46 -3.44 -2.56 -6.42
N ILE A 47 -3.43 -2.29 -7.74
CA ILE A 47 -4.62 -1.86 -8.48
C ILE A 47 -5.67 -2.97 -8.46
N LEU A 48 -5.31 -4.21 -8.81
CA LEU A 48 -6.23 -5.34 -8.83
C LEU A 48 -6.83 -5.61 -7.44
N THR A 49 -6.03 -5.55 -6.39
CA THR A 49 -6.51 -5.63 -5.00
C THR A 49 -7.53 -4.53 -4.72
N SER A 50 -7.19 -3.28 -5.02
CA SER A 50 -8.07 -2.14 -4.75
C SER A 50 -9.39 -2.24 -5.52
N VAL A 51 -9.36 -2.62 -6.80
CA VAL A 51 -10.55 -2.79 -7.64
C VAL A 51 -11.41 -3.96 -7.17
N THR A 52 -10.81 -5.12 -6.88
CA THR A 52 -11.58 -6.28 -6.38
C THR A 52 -12.24 -6.00 -5.04
N GLY A 53 -11.71 -5.07 -4.24
CA GLY A 53 -12.33 -4.60 -3.01
C GLY A 53 -13.74 -4.00 -3.21
N TYR A 54 -14.02 -3.42 -4.38
CA TYR A 54 -15.35 -2.86 -4.68
C TYR A 54 -16.38 -3.89 -5.16
N LEU A 55 -15.95 -5.14 -5.39
CA LEU A 55 -16.85 -6.22 -5.77
C LEU A 55 -17.53 -6.88 -4.55
N PHE A 56 -17.13 -6.49 -3.32
CA PHE A 56 -17.80 -6.94 -2.11
C PHE A 56 -19.16 -6.25 -1.93
N PRO A 57 -20.15 -6.93 -1.33
CA PRO A 57 -21.48 -6.38 -1.12
C PRO A 57 -21.46 -5.36 0.03
N PHE A 58 -21.16 -4.10 -0.28
CA PHE A 58 -21.29 -3.00 0.67
C PHE A 58 -22.72 -2.46 0.69
N THR A 59 -23.25 -2.18 1.88
CA THR A 59 -24.55 -1.53 2.08
C THR A 59 -24.44 -0.06 2.48
N GLY A 60 -23.23 0.51 2.40
CA GLY A 60 -22.94 1.90 2.74
C GLY A 60 -21.44 2.23 2.68
N ILE A 61 -21.09 3.46 3.06
CA ILE A 61 -19.70 3.90 3.13
C ILE A 61 -19.07 3.30 4.38
N THR A 62 -18.20 2.31 4.19
CA THR A 62 -17.43 1.68 5.26
C THR A 62 -16.00 2.21 5.29
N PRO A 63 -15.26 2.05 6.40
CA PRO A 63 -13.84 2.40 6.43
C PRO A 63 -13.02 1.71 5.33
N ALA A 64 -13.33 0.45 5.00
CA ALA A 64 -12.68 -0.28 3.92
C ALA A 64 -12.96 0.35 2.54
N PHE A 65 -14.22 0.75 2.30
CA PHE A 65 -14.61 1.44 1.07
C PHE A 65 -13.86 2.77 0.90
N ALA A 66 -13.85 3.61 1.94
CA ALA A 66 -13.13 4.89 1.93
C ALA A 66 -11.62 4.70 1.71
N THR A 67 -11.02 3.71 2.36
CA THR A 67 -9.59 3.36 2.18
C THR A 67 -9.30 2.96 0.74
N GLY A 68 -10.20 2.18 0.11
CA GLY A 68 -10.09 1.81 -1.30
C GLY A 68 -10.10 3.02 -2.25
N ILE A 69 -10.86 4.07 -1.93
CA ILE A 69 -10.91 5.29 -2.76
C ILE A 69 -9.56 5.99 -2.69
N VAL A 70 -9.05 6.19 -1.46
CA VAL A 70 -7.75 6.82 -1.23
C VAL A 70 -6.65 6.03 -1.92
N ALA A 71 -6.66 4.69 -1.82
CA ALA A 71 -5.67 3.83 -2.49
C ALA A 71 -5.67 4.02 -4.01
N LEU A 72 -6.85 4.04 -4.65
CA LEU A 72 -6.95 4.24 -6.10
C LEU A 72 -6.50 5.63 -6.53
N ILE A 73 -6.82 6.69 -5.77
CA ILE A 73 -6.35 8.05 -6.04
C ILE A 73 -4.83 8.10 -5.96
N VAL A 74 -4.24 7.54 -4.90
CA VAL A 74 -2.78 7.48 -4.74
C VAL A 74 -2.14 6.73 -5.91
N LEU A 75 -2.65 5.54 -6.26
CA LEU A 75 -2.13 4.75 -7.39
C LEU A 75 -2.25 5.52 -8.72
N ALA A 76 -3.36 6.22 -8.96
CA ALA A 76 -3.52 7.06 -10.15
C ALA A 76 -2.46 8.17 -10.21
N THR A 77 -2.22 8.87 -9.10
CA THR A 77 -1.18 9.93 -9.05
C THR A 77 0.23 9.36 -9.24
N VAL A 78 0.53 8.15 -8.75
CA VAL A 78 1.79 7.45 -9.01
C VAL A 78 1.99 7.21 -10.52
N LEU A 79 0.94 6.75 -11.22
CA LEU A 79 1.00 6.50 -12.65
C LEU A 79 1.20 7.79 -13.46
N ILE A 80 0.60 8.91 -13.03
CA ILE A 80 0.83 10.23 -13.63
C ILE A 80 2.29 10.66 -13.41
N ALA A 81 2.77 10.59 -12.17
CA ALA A 81 4.12 10.98 -11.81
C ALA A 81 5.19 10.17 -12.59
N LEU A 82 4.97 8.87 -12.81
CA LEU A 82 5.87 8.05 -13.62
C LEU A 82 6.07 8.57 -15.05
N ARG A 83 5.05 9.18 -15.66
CA ARG A 83 5.14 9.78 -16.99
C ARG A 83 5.84 11.13 -17.01
N SER A 84 6.00 11.76 -15.85
CA SER A 84 6.56 13.10 -15.69
C SER A 84 7.95 13.09 -15.07
N LEU A 85 8.56 11.92 -14.85
CA LEU A 85 9.96 11.83 -14.43
C LEU A 85 10.88 12.32 -15.56
N PRO A 86 11.96 13.09 -15.26
CA PRO A 86 12.56 13.28 -13.93
C PRO A 86 12.13 14.57 -13.19
N ALA A 87 10.99 15.18 -13.50
CA ALA A 87 10.56 16.43 -12.85
C ALA A 87 10.56 16.31 -11.32
N ALA A 88 10.99 17.38 -10.63
CA ALA A 88 11.17 17.36 -9.17
C ALA A 88 9.89 16.97 -8.42
N TRP A 89 8.75 17.55 -8.78
CA TRP A 89 7.45 17.20 -8.19
C TRP A 89 7.06 15.73 -8.45
N ALA A 90 7.32 15.23 -9.65
CA ALA A 90 6.99 13.87 -10.05
C ALA A 90 7.80 12.84 -9.24
N ARG A 91 9.05 13.18 -8.89
CA ARG A 91 9.88 12.36 -8.00
C ARG A 91 9.23 12.20 -6.62
N TRP A 92 8.78 13.30 -6.02
CA TRP A 92 8.14 13.27 -4.70
C TRP A 92 6.84 12.46 -4.72
N VAL A 93 6.00 12.68 -5.73
CA VAL A 93 4.73 11.96 -5.89
C VAL A 93 4.94 10.48 -6.16
N TYR A 94 5.91 10.11 -7.02
CA TYR A 94 6.23 8.71 -7.30
C TYR A 94 6.71 7.97 -6.05
N VAL A 95 7.75 8.47 -5.37
CA VAL A 95 8.32 7.79 -4.20
C VAL A 95 7.33 7.78 -3.04
N GLY A 96 6.72 8.93 -2.73
CA GLY A 96 5.72 9.03 -1.67
C GLY A 96 4.51 8.15 -1.94
N GLY A 97 3.98 8.19 -3.17
CA GLY A 97 2.82 7.40 -3.54
C GLY A 97 3.08 5.89 -3.55
N MET A 98 4.29 5.44 -3.90
CA MET A 98 4.67 4.02 -3.79
C MET A 98 4.67 3.56 -2.32
N VAL A 99 5.24 4.37 -1.43
CA VAL A 99 5.29 4.07 0.02
C VAL A 99 3.90 4.13 0.64
N ILE A 100 3.09 5.15 0.31
CA ILE A 100 1.70 5.27 0.77
C ILE A 100 0.85 4.09 0.26
N SER A 101 1.01 3.67 -0.99
CA SER A 101 0.26 2.52 -1.53
C SER A 101 0.57 1.23 -0.75
N LEU A 102 1.83 0.98 -0.41
CA LEU A 102 2.21 -0.16 0.42
C LEU A 102 1.69 -0.02 1.84
N TYR A 103 1.76 1.17 2.43
CA TYR A 103 1.21 1.45 3.75
C TYR A 103 -0.29 1.15 3.82
N LEU A 104 -1.07 1.57 2.83
CA LEU A 104 -2.52 1.34 2.81
C LEU A 104 -2.86 -0.16 2.74
N LEU A 105 -2.09 -0.96 2.00
CA LEU A 105 -2.24 -2.42 2.00
C LEU A 105 -1.94 -3.01 3.39
N VAL A 106 -0.88 -2.56 4.06
CA VAL A 106 -0.52 -3.01 5.42
C VAL A 106 -1.54 -2.54 6.45
N PHE A 107 -2.07 -1.33 6.33
CA PHE A 107 -3.14 -0.79 7.20
C PHE A 107 -4.37 -1.68 7.16
N VAL A 108 -4.82 -2.08 5.96
CA VAL A 108 -5.94 -3.00 5.78
C VAL A 108 -5.59 -4.39 6.28
N LEU A 109 -4.36 -4.88 6.05
CA LEU A 109 -3.90 -6.16 6.58
C LEU A 109 -3.97 -6.20 8.12
N ILE A 110 -3.51 -5.14 8.80
CA ILE A 110 -3.61 -5.03 10.27
C ILE A 110 -5.08 -5.10 10.70
N ALA A 111 -5.96 -4.31 10.07
CA ALA A 111 -7.40 -4.36 10.37
C ALA A 111 -8.00 -5.75 10.16
N GLN A 112 -7.71 -6.40 9.04
CA GLN A 112 -8.19 -7.76 8.77
C GLN A 112 -7.61 -8.79 9.73
N ALA A 113 -6.36 -8.65 10.17
CA ALA A 113 -5.75 -9.54 11.14
C ALA A 113 -6.47 -9.46 12.50
N PHE A 114 -6.77 -8.26 13.00
CA PHE A 114 -7.57 -8.08 14.22
C PHE A 114 -9.02 -8.58 14.08
N LEU A 115 -9.62 -8.49 12.89
CA LEU A 115 -10.98 -8.99 12.66
C LEU A 115 -11.05 -10.51 12.51
N LYS A 116 -10.01 -11.15 11.96
CA LYS A 116 -10.07 -12.57 11.53
C LYS A 116 -9.26 -13.53 12.41
N LEU A 117 -8.23 -13.06 13.11
CA LEU A 117 -7.41 -13.91 13.97
C LEU A 117 -7.94 -13.89 15.41
N PRO A 118 -8.39 -15.01 15.99
CA PRO A 118 -8.98 -15.04 17.34
C PRO A 118 -8.08 -14.45 18.44
N ALA A 119 -6.75 -14.63 18.33
CA ALA A 119 -5.81 -14.08 19.29
C ALA A 119 -5.78 -12.55 19.28
N LEU A 120 -5.79 -11.92 18.09
CA LEU A 120 -5.80 -10.47 17.95
C LEU A 120 -7.19 -9.89 18.19
N ASN A 121 -8.24 -10.58 17.74
CA ASN A 121 -9.61 -10.13 17.97
C ASN A 121 -9.94 -10.01 19.45
N ARG A 122 -9.42 -10.89 20.32
CA ARG A 122 -9.57 -10.75 21.78
C ARG A 122 -8.94 -9.48 22.35
N LEU A 123 -7.94 -8.90 21.68
CA LEU A 123 -7.27 -7.66 22.11
C LEU A 123 -8.00 -6.40 21.63
N ALA A 124 -8.73 -6.48 20.52
CA ALA A 124 -9.56 -5.39 20.02
C ALA A 124 -10.84 -5.91 19.30
N PRO A 125 -11.84 -6.42 20.05
CA PRO A 125 -13.05 -7.00 19.46
C PRO A 125 -13.86 -6.03 18.59
N THR A 126 -13.90 -4.75 18.96
CA THR A 126 -14.68 -3.73 18.24
C THR A 126 -13.81 -2.89 17.30
N GLY A 127 -12.48 -3.00 17.39
CA GLY A 127 -11.55 -2.22 16.58
C GLY A 127 -11.43 -0.76 17.05
N THR A 128 -11.85 -0.48 18.29
CA THR A 128 -11.71 0.85 18.93
C THR A 128 -10.80 0.81 20.15
N GLU A 129 -10.34 -0.39 20.52
CA GLU A 129 -9.50 -0.62 21.68
C GLU A 129 -8.07 -0.13 21.44
N PRO A 130 -7.35 0.27 22.51
CA PRO A 130 -5.99 0.80 22.40
C PRO A 130 -5.02 -0.13 21.66
N ALA A 131 -5.17 -1.45 21.78
CA ALA A 131 -4.29 -2.42 21.11
C ALA A 131 -4.31 -2.27 19.57
N PHE A 132 -5.49 -2.07 18.98
CA PHE A 132 -5.62 -1.83 17.55
C PHE A 132 -5.02 -0.48 17.15
N GLY A 133 -5.30 0.57 17.93
CA GLY A 133 -4.75 1.90 17.71
C GLY A 133 -3.23 1.94 17.77
N ILE A 134 -2.62 1.24 18.75
CA ILE A 134 -1.17 1.11 18.88
C ILE A 134 -0.57 0.39 17.66
N ALA A 135 -1.17 -0.72 17.22
CA ALA A 135 -0.69 -1.44 16.04
C ALA A 135 -0.72 -0.55 14.78
N GLN A 136 -1.79 0.21 14.58
CA GLN A 136 -1.90 1.16 13.47
C GLN A 136 -0.90 2.31 13.59
N ALA A 137 -0.70 2.86 14.79
CA ALA A 137 0.25 3.94 15.03
C ALA A 137 1.69 3.51 14.77
N ILE A 138 2.07 2.29 15.21
CA ILE A 138 3.38 1.71 14.91
C ILE A 138 3.55 1.52 13.40
N GLY A 139 2.54 0.96 12.73
CA GLY A 139 2.55 0.81 11.27
C GLY A 139 2.78 2.14 10.57
N LEU A 140 2.02 3.17 10.92
CA LEU A 140 2.17 4.52 10.37
C LEU A 140 3.58 5.07 10.61
N LEU A 141 4.09 4.98 11.84
CA LEU A 141 5.42 5.50 12.19
C LEU A 141 6.52 4.85 11.34
N VAL A 142 6.48 3.52 11.18
CA VAL A 142 7.42 2.79 10.34
C VAL A 142 7.39 3.30 8.90
N PHE A 143 6.19 3.46 8.33
CA PHE A 143 6.04 3.93 6.94
C PHE A 143 6.42 5.40 6.75
N VAL A 144 6.22 6.26 7.76
CA VAL A 144 6.72 7.64 7.73
C VAL A 144 8.25 7.66 7.67
N VAL A 145 8.93 6.86 8.49
CA VAL A 145 10.39 6.76 8.48
C VAL A 145 10.89 6.23 7.13
N ILE A 146 10.26 5.16 6.60
CA ILE A 146 10.57 4.61 5.27
C ILE A 146 10.38 5.68 4.19
N GLY A 147 9.27 6.42 4.19
CA GLY A 147 8.97 7.45 3.21
C GLY A 147 10.02 8.57 3.19
N ILE A 148 10.37 9.11 4.36
CA ILE A 148 11.36 10.19 4.49
C ILE A 148 12.74 9.71 4.02
N THR A 149 13.15 8.51 4.43
CA THR A 149 14.47 7.95 4.08
C THR A 149 14.55 7.56 2.60
N ALA A 150 13.51 6.96 2.03
CA ALA A 150 13.42 6.63 0.60
C ALA A 150 13.48 7.88 -0.27
N LEU A 151 12.77 8.96 0.10
CA LEU A 151 12.80 10.23 -0.64
C LEU A 151 14.20 10.84 -0.69
N ARG A 152 14.91 10.85 0.45
CA ARG A 152 16.29 11.33 0.54
C ARG A 152 17.26 10.46 -0.27
N ALA A 153 17.12 9.14 -0.18
CA ALA A 153 17.98 8.19 -0.88
C ALA A 153 17.79 8.28 -2.41
N TYR A 154 16.54 8.18 -2.88
CA TYR A 154 16.20 8.29 -4.29
C TYR A 154 16.65 9.63 -4.88
N GLY A 155 16.55 10.72 -4.10
CA GLY A 155 16.99 12.03 -4.52
C GLY A 155 18.49 12.12 -4.80
N ARG A 156 19.34 11.56 -3.92
CA ARG A 156 20.79 11.52 -4.10
C ARG A 156 21.20 10.63 -5.28
N GLY A 157 20.66 9.42 -5.38
CA GLY A 157 20.98 8.49 -6.46
C GLY A 157 20.56 9.01 -7.85
N SER A 158 19.41 9.69 -7.94
CA SER A 158 18.94 10.29 -9.19
C SER A 158 19.84 11.39 -9.75
N ALA A 159 20.56 12.11 -8.88
CA ALA A 159 21.48 13.18 -9.27
C ALA A 159 22.83 12.64 -9.78
N LEU A 160 23.27 11.47 -9.30
CA LEU A 160 24.52 10.85 -9.72
C LEU A 160 24.44 10.24 -11.13
N VAL A 161 23.26 9.74 -11.52
CA VAL A 161 23.02 9.12 -12.85
C VAL A 161 22.81 10.17 -13.96
N GLN A 162 22.55 11.43 -13.60
CA GLN A 162 22.36 12.52 -14.58
C GLN A 162 23.66 13.31 -14.88
N ARG A 163 24.79 12.93 -14.29
CA ARG A 163 26.13 13.41 -14.65
C ARG A 163 26.81 12.38 -15.54
#